data_AF-A0A9P3N896-F1
#
_entry.id   AF-A0A9P3N896-F1
#
_cell.length_a   1.000
_cell.length_b   1.000
_cell.length_c   1.000
_cell.angle_alpha   90.00
_cell.angle_beta   90.00
_cell.angle_gamma   90.00
#
_symmetry.space_group_name_H-M   'P 1'
#
loop_
_entity.id
_entity.type
_entity.pdbx_description
1 polymer ?
#
loop_
_entity_poly.entity_id
_entity_poly.type
_entity_poly.pdbx_seq_one_letter_code
_entity_poly.pdbx_strand_id
1 'polypeptide(L)'
;MVKPCSCGGTMGRVHLRCLQQWIERRRMDGCDHDALTCEVCRAPYHLRIHERLDLTWERLCSYASISFYAEFCTICATLASMVFLFFLIVVGDTDAEGRELSLFAAVVVAASVITLGILTLFKVTSRWRQAISVPLLSPRSPLSPPMPSSPRISS
;
A
#
# COMPACT_ATOMS: atom_id res chain seq x y z
N MET A 1 11.97 -5.89 24.33
CA MET A 1 13.24 -5.28 23.86
C MET A 1 13.93 -6.24 22.92
N VAL A 2 14.73 -5.73 21.97
CA VAL A 2 15.42 -6.51 20.93
C VAL A 2 16.90 -6.18 20.95
N LYS A 3 17.74 -7.14 20.53
CA LYS A 3 19.18 -6.93 20.30
C LYS A 3 19.42 -6.89 18.80
N PRO A 4 19.45 -5.70 18.17
CA PRO A 4 19.54 -5.60 16.72
C PRO A 4 20.97 -5.73 16.20
N CYS A 5 21.99 -5.56 17.04
CA CYS A 5 23.41 -5.56 16.66
C CYS A 5 24.28 -6.27 17.71
N SER A 6 25.59 -6.33 17.46
CA SER A 6 26.59 -7.02 18.29
C SER A 6 27.00 -6.25 19.56
N CYS A 7 26.42 -5.08 19.83
CA CYS A 7 26.73 -4.29 21.02
C CYS A 7 26.49 -5.08 22.33
N GLY A 8 27.42 -4.92 23.28
CA GLY A 8 27.36 -5.53 24.60
C GLY A 8 26.61 -4.67 25.64
N GLY A 9 26.31 -5.27 26.78
CA GLY A 9 25.72 -4.56 27.93
C GLY A 9 24.29 -4.06 27.71
N THR A 10 23.90 -3.06 28.50
CA THR A 10 22.58 -2.43 28.47
C THR A 10 22.34 -1.64 27.18
N MET A 11 23.40 -1.09 26.58
CA MET A 11 23.35 -0.32 25.32
C MET A 11 23.00 -1.17 24.10
N GLY A 12 23.14 -2.50 24.17
CA GLY A 12 22.80 -3.41 23.07
C GLY A 12 21.31 -3.76 22.96
N ARG A 13 20.45 -3.29 23.88
CA ARG A 13 19.02 -3.60 23.91
C ARG A 13 18.17 -2.36 23.69
N VAL A 14 17.31 -2.38 22.70
CA VAL A 14 16.42 -1.27 22.35
C VAL A 14 14.98 -1.76 22.16
N HIS A 15 14.00 -0.89 22.36
CA HIS A 15 12.62 -1.19 21.96
C HIS A 15 12.51 -1.22 20.45
N LEU A 16 11.71 -2.15 19.91
CA LEU A 16 11.48 -2.26 18.47
C LEU A 16 10.96 -0.95 17.87
N ARG A 17 10.04 -0.28 18.58
CA ARG A 17 9.49 1.02 18.19
C ARG A 17 10.53 2.15 18.19
N CYS A 18 11.40 2.20 19.20
CA CYS A 18 12.47 3.21 19.26
C CYS A 18 13.50 2.98 18.15
N LEU A 19 13.84 1.72 17.87
CA LEU A 19 14.74 1.36 16.78
C LEU A 19 14.13 1.69 15.41
N GLN A 20 12.84 1.45 15.23
CA GLN A 20 12.12 1.85 14.02
C GLN A 20 12.16 3.36 13.80
N GLN A 21 11.81 4.14 14.83
CA GLN A 21 11.83 5.60 14.75
C GLN A 21 13.24 6.15 14.50
N TRP A 22 14.26 5.50 15.07
CA TRP A 22 15.67 5.83 14.82
C TRP A 22 16.07 5.60 13.35
N ILE A 23 15.73 4.43 12.79
CA ILE A 23 16.02 4.09 11.39
C ILE A 23 15.25 5.03 10.45
N GLU A 24 13.97 5.30 10.71
CA GLU A 24 13.14 6.22 9.91
C GLU A 24 13.73 7.63 9.87
N ARG A 25 14.15 8.18 11.02
CA ARG A 25 14.80 9.49 11.07
C ARG A 25 16.09 9.50 10.26
N ARG A 26 16.90 8.45 10.39
CA ARG A 26 18.20 8.36 9.70
C ARG A 26 18.07 8.16 8.19
N ARG A 27 16.96 7.59 7.70
CA ARG A 27 16.62 7.54 6.27
C ARG A 27 16.31 8.93 5.69
N MET A 28 15.65 9.79 6.46
CA MET A 28 15.35 11.17 6.04
C MET A 28 16.60 12.02 5.88
N ASP A 29 17.66 11.72 6.64
CA ASP A 29 18.94 12.44 6.58
C ASP A 29 19.83 12.04 5.37
N GLY A 30 19.32 11.21 4.45
CA GLY A 30 19.88 11.03 3.11
C GLY A 30 20.77 9.80 2.87
N CYS A 31 20.90 8.88 3.83
CA CYS A 31 21.72 7.67 3.68
C CYS A 31 20.93 6.39 4.02
N ASP A 32 20.21 5.85 3.05
CA ASP A 32 19.36 4.65 3.24
C ASP A 32 20.19 3.38 3.59
N HIS A 33 21.42 3.30 3.07
CA HIS A 33 22.34 2.20 3.37
C HIS A 33 22.90 2.25 4.80
N ASP A 34 23.19 3.44 5.32
CA ASP A 34 23.72 3.61 6.67
C ASP A 34 22.63 3.56 7.74
N ALA A 35 21.37 3.80 7.36
CA ALA A 35 20.24 3.72 8.29
C ALA A 35 20.07 2.30 8.89
N LEU A 36 20.50 1.25 8.17
CA LEU A 36 20.40 -0.15 8.60
C LEU A 36 21.65 -0.67 9.31
N THR A 37 22.64 0.19 9.59
CA THR A 37 23.86 -0.18 10.33
C THR A 37 23.92 0.51 11.69
N CYS A 38 24.50 -0.17 12.67
CA CYS A 38 24.72 0.42 13.99
C CYS A 38 25.82 1.48 13.94
N GLU A 39 25.59 2.65 14.49
CA GLU A 39 26.63 3.71 14.54
C GLU A 39 27.79 3.38 15.49
N VAL A 40 27.54 2.58 16.53
CA VAL A 40 28.52 2.24 17.56
C VAL A 40 29.44 1.11 17.11
N CYS A 41 28.85 -0.04 16.76
CA CYS A 41 29.63 -1.22 16.38
C CYS A 41 29.77 -1.41 14.87
N ARG A 42 29.14 -0.57 14.05
CA ARG A 42 29.12 -0.67 12.57
C ARG A 42 28.57 -1.99 12.01
N ALA A 43 28.04 -2.87 12.86
CA ALA A 43 27.41 -4.10 12.43
C ALA A 43 26.03 -3.81 11.81
N PRO A 44 25.64 -4.54 10.75
CA PRO A 44 24.31 -4.43 10.16
C PRO A 44 23.25 -4.91 11.14
N TYR A 45 22.10 -4.23 11.19
CA TYR A 45 21.01 -4.63 12.05
C TYR A 45 20.37 -5.94 11.57
N HIS A 46 20.18 -6.90 12.48
CA HIS A 46 19.51 -8.18 12.21
C HIS A 46 17.97 -8.04 12.27
N LEU A 47 17.40 -7.27 11.35
CA LEU A 47 15.95 -7.02 11.27
C LEU A 47 15.40 -7.51 9.93
N ARG A 48 14.13 -7.92 9.89
CA ARG A 48 13.38 -8.14 8.66
C ARG A 48 12.39 -6.99 8.49
N ILE A 49 12.46 -6.29 7.37
CA ILE A 49 11.47 -5.27 6.99
C ILE A 49 10.28 -6.01 6.38
N HIS A 50 9.13 -5.91 7.01
CA HIS A 50 7.86 -6.39 6.46
C HIS A 50 6.93 -5.20 6.29
N GLU A 51 6.39 -5.02 5.09
CA GLU A 51 5.26 -4.10 4.89
C GLU A 51 4.01 -4.80 5.41
N ARG A 52 3.32 -4.23 6.41
CA ARG A 52 1.93 -4.64 6.70
C ARG A 52 1.00 -3.50 6.36
N LEU A 53 -0.14 -3.88 5.80
CA LEU A 53 -1.27 -3.00 5.59
C LEU A 53 -2.03 -2.95 6.92
N ASP A 54 -1.91 -1.84 7.65
CA ASP A 54 -2.70 -1.63 8.87
C ASP A 54 -4.14 -1.27 8.48
N LEU A 55 -4.99 -2.31 8.43
CA LEU A 55 -6.42 -2.24 8.12
C LEU A 55 -7.26 -1.84 9.35
N THR A 56 -6.82 -0.85 10.13
CA THR A 56 -7.58 -0.40 11.30
C THR A 56 -8.84 0.35 10.86
N TRP A 57 -10.01 -0.03 11.39
CA TRP A 57 -11.33 0.51 11.00
C TRP A 57 -11.41 2.05 11.01
N GLU A 58 -10.73 2.72 11.95
CA GLU A 58 -10.64 4.19 12.01
C GLU A 58 -9.90 4.81 10.80
N ARG A 59 -8.92 4.09 10.22
CA ARG A 59 -8.23 4.49 9.00
C ARG A 59 -8.98 4.07 7.74
N LEU A 60 -9.75 2.97 7.78
CA LEU A 60 -10.64 2.60 6.68
C LEU A 60 -11.80 3.59 6.53
N CYS A 61 -12.40 4.09 7.63
CA CYS A 61 -13.48 5.09 7.60
C CYS A 61 -13.01 6.55 7.52
N SER A 62 -11.70 6.80 7.57
CA SER A 62 -11.15 8.13 7.30
C SER A 62 -11.23 8.43 5.80
N TYR A 63 -11.44 9.71 5.45
CA TYR A 63 -11.51 10.42 4.15
C TYR A 63 -11.27 9.65 2.83
N ALA A 64 -10.36 8.68 2.81
CA ALA A 64 -10.14 7.71 1.75
C ALA A 64 -11.39 6.91 1.34
N SER A 65 -12.20 6.40 2.29
CA SER A 65 -13.41 5.64 1.96
C SER A 65 -14.53 6.49 1.36
N ILE A 66 -14.66 7.75 1.79
CA ILE A 66 -15.58 8.72 1.18
C ILE A 66 -15.22 8.98 -0.29
N SER A 67 -13.93 9.05 -0.62
CA SER A 67 -13.48 9.16 -2.01
C SER A 67 -13.91 7.96 -2.86
N PHE A 68 -13.82 6.74 -2.32
CA PHE A 68 -14.26 5.53 -3.02
C PHE A 68 -15.77 5.52 -3.26
N TYR A 69 -16.58 5.90 -2.27
CA TYR A 69 -18.03 5.99 -2.45
C TYR A 69 -18.43 7.11 -3.42
N ALA A 70 -17.73 8.26 -3.38
CA ALA A 70 -17.95 9.35 -4.32
C ALA A 70 -17.59 8.93 -5.76
N GLU A 71 -16.47 8.24 -5.98
CA GLU A 71 -16.09 7.70 -7.29
C GLU A 71 -17.06 6.62 -7.78
N PHE A 72 -17.53 5.73 -6.90
CA PHE A 72 -18.53 4.74 -7.27
C PHE A 72 -19.86 5.39 -7.65
N CYS A 73 -20.32 6.37 -6.87
CA CYS A 73 -21.53 7.13 -7.16
C CYS A 73 -21.43 7.92 -8.48
N THR A 74 -20.27 8.53 -8.79
CA THR A 74 -20.09 9.23 -10.07
C THR A 74 -20.10 8.26 -11.25
N ILE A 75 -19.49 7.08 -11.14
CA ILE A 75 -19.55 6.04 -12.18
C ILE A 75 -20.99 5.53 -12.37
N CYS A 76 -21.73 5.29 -11.29
CA CYS A 76 -23.13 4.89 -11.40
C CYS A 76 -23.99 5.99 -12.02
N ALA A 77 -23.76 7.26 -11.66
CA ALA A 77 -24.49 8.40 -12.22
C ALA A 77 -24.19 8.60 -13.71
N THR A 78 -22.94 8.41 -14.15
CA THR A 78 -22.57 8.50 -15.57
C THR A 78 -23.08 7.32 -16.39
N LEU A 79 -23.08 6.10 -15.83
CA LEU A 79 -23.72 4.94 -16.46
C LEU A 79 -25.23 5.15 -16.61
N ALA A 80 -25.89 5.62 -15.56
CA ALA A 80 -27.33 5.91 -15.59
C ALA A 80 -27.66 7.01 -16.60
N SER A 81 -26.86 8.07 -16.70
CA SER A 81 -27.08 9.14 -17.68
C SER A 81 -26.84 8.67 -19.11
N MET A 82 -25.84 7.80 -19.35
CA MET A 82 -25.62 7.20 -20.67
C MET A 82 -26.77 6.28 -21.09
N VAL A 83 -27.27 5.43 -20.19
CA VAL A 83 -28.44 4.58 -20.46
C VAL A 83 -29.69 5.41 -20.73
N PHE A 84 -29.88 6.49 -19.97
CA PHE A 84 -31.00 7.41 -20.15
C PHE A 84 -30.92 8.15 -21.48
N LEU A 85 -29.74 8.67 -21.86
CA LEU A 85 -29.53 9.31 -23.15
C LEU A 85 -29.71 8.34 -24.32
N PHE A 86 -29.21 7.12 -24.20
CA PHE A 86 -29.44 6.06 -25.18
C PHE A 86 -30.94 5.79 -25.37
N PHE A 87 -31.68 5.66 -24.27
CA PHE A 87 -33.12 5.46 -24.31
C PHE A 87 -33.84 6.63 -25.00
N LEU A 88 -33.49 7.88 -24.68
CA LEU A 88 -34.07 9.06 -25.32
C LEU A 88 -33.75 9.13 -26.82
N ILE A 89 -32.55 8.75 -27.25
CA ILE A 89 -32.16 8.72 -28.66
C ILE A 89 -32.94 7.61 -29.40
N VAL A 90 -32.98 6.40 -28.85
CA VAL A 90 -33.68 5.26 -29.49
C VAL A 90 -35.19 5.50 -29.58
N VAL A 91 -35.78 6.17 -28.60
CA VAL A 91 -37.21 6.48 -28.59
C VAL A 91 -37.54 7.76 -29.37
N GLY A 92 -36.60 8.71 -29.46
CA GLY A 92 -36.82 10.03 -30.04
C GLY A 92 -36.43 10.19 -31.50
N ASP A 93 -35.58 9.31 -32.06
CA ASP A 93 -35.01 9.47 -33.40
C ASP A 93 -35.78 8.63 -34.43
N THR A 94 -36.59 9.27 -35.27
CA THR A 94 -37.38 8.67 -36.35
C THR A 94 -36.63 8.53 -37.68
N ASP A 95 -35.37 8.97 -37.77
CA ASP A 95 -34.61 9.04 -39.03
C ASP A 95 -33.45 8.02 -39.10
N ALA A 96 -33.41 7.25 -40.19
CA ALA A 96 -32.55 6.07 -40.32
C ALA A 96 -31.05 6.36 -40.56
N GLU A 97 -30.69 7.52 -41.12
CA GLU A 97 -29.29 7.88 -41.43
C GLU A 97 -28.50 8.38 -40.20
N GLY A 98 -29.16 9.02 -39.23
CA GLY A 98 -28.51 9.56 -38.02
C GLY A 98 -28.12 8.50 -36.98
N ARG A 99 -28.70 7.30 -37.09
CA ARG A 99 -28.64 6.26 -36.07
C ARG A 99 -27.28 5.56 -35.94
N GLU A 100 -26.57 5.34 -37.05
CA GLU A 100 -25.25 4.68 -37.04
C GLU A 100 -24.18 5.60 -36.40
N LEU A 101 -24.21 6.88 -36.76
CA LEU A 101 -23.28 7.89 -36.22
C LEU A 101 -23.54 8.16 -34.74
N SER A 102 -24.81 8.21 -34.33
CA SER A 102 -25.19 8.43 -32.92
C SER A 102 -24.81 7.25 -32.04
N LEU A 103 -24.97 6.00 -32.51
CA LEU A 103 -24.51 4.80 -31.82
C LEU A 103 -22.98 4.78 -31.66
N PHE A 104 -22.24 5.08 -32.72
CA PHE A 104 -20.78 5.12 -32.66
C PHE A 104 -20.29 6.20 -31.69
N ALA A 105 -20.86 7.41 -31.75
CA ALA A 105 -20.52 8.50 -30.84
C ALA A 105 -20.85 8.14 -29.37
N ALA A 106 -21.98 7.51 -29.11
CA ALA A 106 -22.37 7.06 -27.77
C ALA A 106 -21.39 6.03 -27.19
N VAL A 107 -20.95 5.06 -28.00
CA VAL A 107 -19.98 4.03 -27.58
C VAL A 107 -18.62 4.66 -27.27
N VAL A 108 -18.16 5.59 -28.11
CA VAL A 108 -16.88 6.28 -27.90
C VAL A 108 -16.91 7.13 -26.63
N VAL A 109 -18.00 7.86 -26.39
CA VAL A 109 -18.19 8.63 -25.16
C VAL A 109 -18.23 7.71 -23.94
N ALA A 110 -18.99 6.62 -23.99
CA ALA A 110 -19.06 5.64 -22.90
C ALA A 110 -17.68 5.06 -22.56
N ALA A 111 -16.94 4.62 -23.58
CA ALA A 111 -15.61 4.05 -23.41
C ALA A 111 -14.62 5.06 -22.82
N SER A 112 -14.67 6.33 -23.25
CA SER A 112 -13.82 7.38 -22.72
C SER A 112 -14.08 7.67 -21.24
N VAL A 113 -15.35 7.72 -20.83
CA VAL A 113 -15.74 7.95 -19.43
C VAL A 113 -15.31 6.79 -18.54
N ILE A 114 -15.52 5.56 -18.99
CA ILE A 114 -15.08 4.35 -18.27
C ILE A 114 -13.55 4.35 -18.12
N THR A 115 -12.83 4.65 -19.19
CA THR A 115 -11.35 4.67 -19.18
C THR A 115 -10.84 5.73 -18.20
N LEU A 116 -11.41 6.94 -18.21
CA LEU A 116 -11.04 7.99 -17.28
C LEU A 116 -11.37 7.60 -15.83
N GLY A 117 -12.53 6.99 -15.57
CA GLY A 117 -12.89 6.49 -14.23
C GLY A 117 -11.93 5.42 -13.71
N ILE A 118 -11.50 4.49 -14.57
CA ILE A 118 -10.51 3.47 -14.21
C ILE A 118 -9.15 4.12 -13.90
N LEU A 119 -8.72 5.11 -14.69
CA LEU A 119 -7.45 5.81 -14.48
C LEU A 119 -7.46 6.64 -13.18
N THR A 120 -8.58 7.29 -12.85
CA THR A 120 -8.72 8.03 -11.58
C THR A 120 -8.69 7.06 -10.41
N LEU A 121 -9.46 5.97 -10.46
CA LEU A 121 -9.46 4.91 -9.45
C LEU A 121 -8.07 4.33 -9.25
N PHE A 122 -7.33 4.04 -10.33
CA PHE A 122 -5.98 3.49 -10.24
C PHE A 122 -5.00 4.47 -9.58
N LYS A 123 -5.07 5.77 -9.91
CA LYS A 123 -4.21 6.76 -9.25
C LYS A 123 -4.57 6.99 -7.79
N VAL A 124 -5.85 7.00 -7.46
CA VAL A 124 -6.33 7.16 -6.08
C VAL A 124 -5.94 5.95 -5.24
N THR A 125 -6.17 4.73 -5.73
CA THR A 125 -5.75 3.49 -5.06
C THR A 125 -4.23 3.40 -4.90
N SER A 126 -3.45 3.84 -5.89
CA SER A 126 -1.99 3.92 -5.78
C SER A 126 -1.56 4.87 -4.66
N ARG A 127 -2.14 6.07 -4.58
CA ARG A 127 -1.84 7.04 -3.51
C ARG A 127 -2.27 6.53 -2.14
N TRP A 128 -3.43 5.90 -2.06
CA TRP A 128 -3.94 5.28 -0.84
C TRP A 128 -3.01 4.17 -0.35
N ARG A 129 -2.55 3.30 -1.26
CA ARG A 129 -1.62 2.22 -0.93
C ARG A 129 -0.28 2.75 -0.39
N GLN A 130 0.23 3.83 -0.97
CA GLN A 130 1.44 4.51 -0.48
C GLN A 130 1.22 5.17 0.89
N ALA A 131 0.03 5.71 1.15
CA ALA A 131 -0.28 6.37 2.43
C ALA A 131 -0.50 5.38 3.59
N ILE A 132 -0.85 4.12 3.29
CA ILE A 132 -1.18 3.10 4.29
C ILE A 132 -0.06 2.07 4.51
N SER A 133 0.88 1.95 3.59
CA SER A 133 2.07 1.12 3.81
C SER A 133 2.92 1.71 4.94
N VAL A 134 2.86 1.10 6.12
CA VAL A 134 3.76 1.39 7.23
C VAL A 134 4.88 0.34 7.22
N PRO A 135 6.17 0.74 7.12
CA PRO A 135 7.26 -0.21 7.21
C PRO A 135 7.34 -0.75 8.63
N LEU A 136 7.02 -2.04 8.84
CA LEU A 136 7.16 -2.69 10.13
C LEU A 136 8.47 -3.47 10.18
N LEU A 137 9.33 -3.10 11.13
CA LEU A 137 10.55 -3.84 11.42
C LEU A 137 10.20 -5.00 12.35
N SER A 138 10.40 -6.24 11.89
CA SER A 138 10.30 -7.43 12.74
C SER A 138 11.70 -7.90 13.14
N PRO A 139 11.93 -8.31 14.40
CA PRO A 139 13.19 -8.93 14.79
C PRO A 139 13.38 -10.22 13.97
N ARG A 140 14.59 -10.46 13.46
CA ARG A 140 14.95 -11.81 12.99
C ARG A 140 15.05 -12.66 14.24
N SER A 141 14.14 -13.63 14.40
CA SER A 141 14.20 -14.60 15.49
C SER A 141 15.62 -15.17 15.57
N PRO A 142 16.26 -15.21 16.76
CA PRO A 142 17.56 -15.82 16.88
C PRO A 142 17.42 -17.26 16.39
N LEU A 143 18.27 -17.63 15.43
CA LEU A 143 18.52 -19.04 15.13
C LEU A 143 18.79 -19.69 16.48
N SER A 144 18.01 -20.70 16.84
CA SER A 144 18.30 -21.52 18.01
C SER A 144 19.79 -21.89 17.97
N PRO A 145 20.56 -21.66 19.05
CA PRO A 145 21.94 -22.11 19.07
C PRO A 145 21.95 -23.62 18.81
N PRO A 146 22.90 -24.15 18.03
CA PRO A 146 23.06 -25.60 17.92
C PRO A 146 23.19 -26.16 19.33
N MET A 147 22.36 -27.16 19.65
CA MET A 147 22.41 -27.82 20.95
C MET A 147 23.87 -28.23 21.26
N PRO A 148 24.38 -27.97 22.47
CA PRO A 148 25.67 -28.50 22.87
C PRO A 148 25.59 -30.03 22.84
N SER A 149 26.40 -30.65 21.99
CA SER A 149 26.59 -32.10 21.97
C SER A 149 27.10 -32.54 23.34
N SER A 150 26.31 -33.37 24.01
CA SER A 150 26.61 -33.98 25.31
C SER A 150 28.03 -34.57 25.35
N PRO A 151 28.82 -34.34 26.41
CA PRO A 151 30.12 -34.96 26.57
C PRO A 151 29.93 -36.47 26.73
N ARG A 152 30.44 -37.24 25.77
CA ARG A 152 30.53 -38.70 25.82
C ARG A 152 31.53 -39.07 26.92
N ILE A 153 31.02 -39.41 28.10
CA ILE A 153 31.79 -40.06 29.16
C ILE A 153 32.24 -41.42 28.61
N SER A 154 33.54 -41.58 28.39
CA SER A 154 34.16 -42.87 28.10
C SER A 154 34.73 -43.41 29.41
N SER A 155 34.10 -44.47 29.88
CA SER A 155 34.58 -45.40 30.91
C SER A 155 35.50 -46.45 30.30
#